data_AF-D8M8C9-F1
#
_entry.id   AF-D8M8C9-F1
#
_cell.length_a   1.000
_cell.length_b   1.000
_cell.length_c   1.000
_cell.angle_alpha   90.00
_cell.angle_beta   90.00
_cell.angle_gamma   90.00
#
_symmetry.space_group_name_H-M   'P 1'
#
loop_
_entity.id
_entity.type
_entity.pdbx_description
1 polymer ?
#
loop_
_entity_poly.entity_id
_entity_poly.type
_entity_poly.pdbx_seq_one_letter_code
_entity_poly.pdbx_strand_id
1 'polypeptide(L)'
;MNSVLQALQRLANPAQFENAAVEKLLLYLIIVCYEADAITQTEDLSHEDEQAELSDEARAAQFETQTLFDGLNSLVSTLFSTELLPNAFTTIVRRIPQTSLTSKSRPAYPDLSPMALFQADWESQIAIYTLYRLGISFPAQLQYLFINNVNGLSQQRVMSLRAYTHFYLTKPVLLENVKRATQILQKEDLEDVTIDTKSDGIYMQLMIDMTPVVVHFVFSDYYPLDISILIHNQNSFLRAASVEKWQVMIRKRLSNNRPFYMSMVLIAKSLLHHVSNLEPCPICYCVLHPSTHSLPDRNCSHCVGRFHSSCLTTWFKNSQSHNCPLCRQPIAL
;
A
#
# COMPACT_ATOMS: atom_id res chain seq x y z
N MET A 1 14.78 14.01 -12.64
CA MET A 1 13.74 14.15 -11.60
C MET A 1 13.81 15.52 -10.93
N ASN A 2 14.90 15.92 -10.26
CA ASN A 2 14.99 17.25 -9.61
C ASN A 2 14.64 18.45 -10.53
N SER A 3 15.06 18.45 -11.80
CA SER A 3 14.73 19.51 -12.77
C SER A 3 13.25 19.55 -13.18
N VAL A 4 12.58 18.39 -13.24
CA VAL A 4 11.17 18.27 -13.61
C VAL A 4 10.29 18.76 -12.46
N LEU A 5 10.60 18.32 -11.22
CA LEU A 5 9.88 18.77 -10.02
C LEU A 5 9.99 20.28 -9.83
N GLN A 6 11.18 20.86 -10.03
CA GLN A 6 11.36 22.32 -10.00
C GLN A 6 10.55 23.05 -11.08
N ALA A 7 10.45 22.48 -12.29
CA ALA A 7 9.61 23.05 -13.34
C ALA A 7 8.12 22.99 -12.97
N LEU A 8 7.66 21.88 -12.40
CA LEU A 8 6.29 21.72 -11.92
C LEU A 8 5.95 22.72 -10.81
N GLN A 9 6.88 22.98 -9.89
CA GLN A 9 6.73 24.00 -8.84
C GLN A 9 6.59 25.41 -9.42
N ARG A 10 7.37 25.78 -10.45
CA ARG A 10 7.23 27.08 -11.12
C ARG A 10 5.88 27.23 -11.82
N LEU A 11 5.34 26.13 -12.34
CA LEU A 11 4.04 26.10 -13.01
C LEU A 11 2.85 26.10 -12.05
N ALA A 12 3.06 25.83 -10.75
CA ALA A 12 2.02 25.83 -9.71
C ALA A 12 1.59 27.25 -9.28
N ASN A 13 1.32 28.12 -10.27
CA ASN A 13 0.89 29.51 -10.06
C ASN A 13 -0.50 29.72 -10.68
N PRO A 14 -1.51 30.22 -9.95
CA PRO A 14 -2.84 30.54 -10.48
C PRO A 14 -2.84 31.33 -11.78
N ALA A 15 -1.91 32.28 -11.96
CA ALA A 15 -1.82 33.10 -13.16
C ALA A 15 -1.58 32.29 -14.45
N GLN A 16 -0.97 31.10 -14.35
CA GLN A 16 -0.81 30.17 -15.48
C GLN A 16 -2.13 29.51 -15.89
N PHE A 17 -3.13 29.56 -15.02
CA PHE A 17 -4.45 28.93 -15.18
C PHE A 17 -5.61 29.93 -15.27
N GLU A 18 -5.40 31.22 -14.95
CA GLU A 18 -6.42 32.28 -14.93
C GLU A 18 -7.19 32.48 -16.26
N ASN A 19 -6.57 32.18 -17.40
CA ASN A 19 -7.18 32.24 -18.73
C ASN A 19 -7.16 30.89 -19.46
N ALA A 20 -6.85 29.81 -18.75
CA ALA A 20 -6.62 28.51 -19.32
C ALA A 20 -7.82 27.60 -19.06
N ALA A 21 -8.20 26.84 -20.09
CA ALA A 21 -9.24 25.83 -19.98
C ALA A 21 -8.87 24.83 -18.86
N VAL A 22 -9.82 24.46 -17.99
CA VAL A 22 -9.61 23.62 -16.78
C VAL A 22 -8.85 22.32 -17.09
N GLU A 23 -8.89 21.89 -18.34
CA GLU A 23 -8.19 20.73 -18.87
C GLU A 23 -6.68 20.86 -18.77
N LYS A 24 -6.11 22.07 -18.91
CA LYS A 24 -4.68 22.30 -18.65
C LYS A 24 -4.30 21.99 -17.22
N LEU A 25 -5.15 22.34 -16.26
CA LEU A 25 -4.95 22.03 -14.84
C LEU A 25 -5.06 20.52 -14.59
N LEU A 26 -6.04 19.84 -15.20
CA LEU A 26 -6.18 18.39 -15.09
C LEU A 26 -5.00 17.62 -15.70
N LEU A 27 -4.50 18.05 -16.87
CA LEU A 27 -3.28 17.52 -17.48
C LEU A 27 -2.06 17.74 -16.59
N TYR A 28 -1.92 18.95 -16.04
CA TYR A 28 -0.85 19.26 -15.09
C TYR A 28 -0.87 18.31 -13.89
N LEU A 29 -2.04 18.06 -13.29
CA LEU A 29 -2.17 17.11 -12.18
C LEU A 29 -1.83 15.66 -12.57
N ILE A 30 -2.17 15.24 -13.80
CA ILE A 30 -1.77 13.93 -14.32
C ILE A 30 -0.23 13.83 -14.39
N ILE A 31 0.45 14.89 -14.86
CA ILE A 31 1.92 14.94 -14.91
C ILE A 31 2.51 14.89 -13.50
N VAL A 32 1.94 15.62 -12.53
CA VAL A 32 2.35 15.56 -11.12
C VAL A 32 2.21 14.13 -10.57
N CYS A 33 1.14 13.39 -10.91
CA CYS A 33 1.00 11.99 -10.52
C CYS A 33 2.08 11.09 -11.15
N TYR A 34 2.44 11.32 -12.42
CA TYR A 34 3.54 10.58 -13.05
C TYR A 34 4.90 10.88 -12.43
N GLU A 35 5.17 12.13 -12.07
CA GLU A 35 6.42 12.48 -11.38
C GLU A 35 6.47 11.86 -9.98
N ALA A 36 5.35 11.83 -9.24
CA ALA A 36 5.25 11.14 -7.95
C ALA A 36 5.51 9.63 -8.08
N ASP A 37 4.99 9.00 -9.15
CA ASP A 37 5.26 7.60 -9.45
C ASP A 37 6.77 7.37 -9.73
N ALA A 38 7.42 8.28 -10.46
CA ALA A 38 8.86 8.21 -10.75
C ALA A 38 9.72 8.41 -9.48
N ILE A 39 9.36 9.36 -8.60
CA ILE A 39 10.01 9.56 -7.31
C ILE A 39 9.85 8.32 -6.41
N THR A 40 8.69 7.68 -6.42
CA THR A 40 8.47 6.48 -5.61
C THR A 40 9.37 5.32 -6.06
N GLN A 41 9.70 5.22 -7.35
CA GLN A 41 10.59 4.17 -7.87
C GLN A 41 12.05 4.31 -7.41
N THR A 42 12.47 5.48 -6.90
CA THR A 42 13.81 5.68 -6.33
C THR A 42 13.87 5.43 -4.83
N GLU A 43 12.73 5.17 -4.19
CA GLU A 43 12.67 4.90 -2.76
C GLU A 43 13.39 3.59 -2.43
N ASP A 44 14.35 3.69 -1.51
CA ASP A 44 15.02 2.53 -0.93
C ASP A 44 14.05 1.75 -0.03
N LEU A 45 14.06 0.43 -0.22
CA LEU A 45 13.20 -0.55 0.45
C LEU A 45 13.99 -1.39 1.46
N SER A 46 15.20 -0.97 1.84
CA SER A 46 16.03 -1.59 2.88
C SER A 46 15.33 -1.58 4.26
N HIS A 47 15.56 -2.63 5.05
CA HIS A 47 14.98 -2.74 6.39
C HIS A 47 15.61 -1.72 7.37
N GLU A 48 14.91 -1.31 8.42
CA GLU A 48 15.43 -0.33 9.41
C GLU A 48 16.75 -0.77 10.05
N ASP A 49 16.96 -2.08 10.23
CA ASP A 49 18.20 -2.65 10.77
C ASP A 49 19.36 -2.61 9.77
N GLU A 50 19.07 -2.71 8.46
CA GLU A 50 20.06 -2.59 7.37
C GLU A 50 20.45 -1.12 7.15
N GLN A 51 19.58 -0.17 7.53
CA GLN A 51 19.85 1.26 7.41
C GLN A 51 21.04 1.73 8.26
N ALA A 52 21.36 1.02 9.35
CA ALA A 52 22.50 1.32 10.22
C ALA A 52 23.86 0.94 9.59
N GLU A 53 23.87 0.04 8.61
CA GLU A 53 25.06 -0.48 7.94
C GLU A 53 25.21 0.05 6.49
N LEU A 54 24.37 1.00 6.08
CA LEU A 54 24.42 1.58 4.74
C LEU A 54 25.77 2.26 4.45
N SER A 55 26.29 2.04 3.25
CA SER A 55 27.43 2.81 2.73
C SER A 55 27.09 4.30 2.65
N ASP A 56 28.10 5.16 2.70
CA ASP A 56 27.90 6.61 2.56
C ASP A 56 27.21 6.98 1.24
N GLU A 57 27.44 6.20 0.17
CA GLU A 57 26.76 6.34 -1.12
C GLU A 57 25.27 6.02 -1.02
N ALA A 58 24.89 4.93 -0.35
CA ALA A 58 23.49 4.55 -0.19
C ALA A 58 22.73 5.55 0.71
N ARG A 59 23.38 6.05 1.76
CA ARG A 59 22.85 7.13 2.61
C ARG A 59 22.62 8.42 1.83
N ALA A 60 23.54 8.78 0.94
CA ALA A 60 23.38 9.94 0.06
C ALA A 60 22.20 9.77 -0.91
N ALA A 61 22.01 8.60 -1.51
CA ALA A 61 20.87 8.30 -2.37
C ALA A 61 19.53 8.34 -1.63
N GLN A 62 19.48 7.83 -0.40
CA GLN A 62 18.30 7.92 0.46
C GLN A 62 17.95 9.38 0.80
N PHE A 63 18.97 10.20 1.10
CA PHE A 63 18.78 11.64 1.35
C PHE A 63 18.27 12.37 0.10
N GLU A 64 18.78 12.05 -1.09
CA GLU A 64 18.29 12.62 -2.35
C GLU A 64 16.81 12.26 -2.60
N THR A 65 16.44 10.99 -2.37
CA THR A 65 15.04 10.56 -2.50
C THR A 65 14.12 11.25 -1.48
N GLN A 66 14.59 11.43 -0.24
CA GLN A 66 13.83 12.17 0.76
C GLN A 66 13.63 13.63 0.34
N THR A 67 14.67 14.28 -0.19
CA THR A 67 14.60 15.65 -0.71
C THR A 67 13.57 15.78 -1.84
N LEU A 68 13.47 14.79 -2.72
CA LEU A 68 12.46 14.74 -3.77
C LEU A 68 11.04 14.66 -3.21
N PHE A 69 10.81 13.79 -2.21
CA PHE A 69 9.51 13.71 -1.53
C PHE A 69 9.16 15.00 -0.80
N ASP A 70 10.12 15.67 -0.16
CA ASP A 70 9.89 16.96 0.50
C ASP A 70 9.50 18.04 -0.53
N GLY A 71 10.16 18.04 -1.70
CA GLY A 71 9.79 18.89 -2.83
C GLY A 71 8.39 18.60 -3.38
N LEU A 72 8.00 17.32 -3.44
CA LEU A 72 6.66 16.89 -3.85
C LEU A 72 5.60 17.33 -2.82
N ASN A 73 5.88 17.17 -1.53
CA ASN A 73 5.00 17.62 -0.45
C ASN A 73 4.81 19.14 -0.47
N SER A 74 5.89 19.89 -0.70
CA SER A 74 5.85 21.35 -0.89
C SER A 74 4.99 21.74 -2.11
N LEU A 75 5.13 21.01 -3.22
CA LEU A 75 4.31 21.20 -4.41
C LEU A 75 2.83 20.97 -4.11
N VAL A 76 2.48 19.84 -3.51
CA VAL A 76 1.09 19.52 -3.13
C VAL A 76 0.52 20.59 -2.19
N SER A 77 1.29 21.02 -1.19
CA SER A 77 0.91 22.13 -0.29
C SER A 77 0.63 23.43 -1.05
N THR A 78 1.48 23.76 -2.02
CA THR A 78 1.28 24.92 -2.91
C THR A 78 -0.01 24.79 -3.73
N LEU A 79 -0.31 23.61 -4.27
CA LEU A 79 -1.54 23.38 -5.04
C LEU A 79 -2.81 23.50 -4.18
N PHE A 80 -2.72 23.20 -2.88
CA PHE A 80 -3.80 23.47 -1.94
C PHE A 80 -3.92 24.95 -1.61
N SER A 81 -2.83 25.62 -1.23
CA SER A 81 -2.86 27.03 -0.80
C SER A 81 -3.23 28.00 -1.93
N THR A 82 -3.00 27.60 -3.18
CA THR A 82 -3.38 28.34 -4.39
C THR A 82 -4.77 27.99 -4.91
N GLU A 83 -5.54 27.14 -4.21
CA GLU A 83 -6.86 26.64 -4.60
C GLU A 83 -6.89 25.87 -5.94
N LEU A 84 -5.74 25.55 -6.54
CA LEU A 84 -5.66 24.81 -7.80
C LEU A 84 -6.22 23.40 -7.63
N LEU A 85 -5.79 22.66 -6.61
CA LEU A 85 -6.25 21.29 -6.39
C LEU A 85 -7.74 21.21 -5.94
N PRO A 86 -8.22 22.06 -5.01
CA PRO A 86 -9.66 22.22 -4.73
C PRO A 86 -10.55 22.52 -5.94
N ASN A 87 -10.14 23.46 -6.80
CA ASN A 87 -10.88 23.83 -8.00
C ASN A 87 -10.90 22.71 -9.04
N ALA A 88 -9.77 22.03 -9.21
CA ALA A 88 -9.68 20.83 -10.04
C ALA A 88 -10.62 19.73 -9.54
N PHE A 89 -10.60 19.44 -8.23
CA PHE A 89 -11.48 18.44 -7.63
C PHE A 89 -12.96 18.75 -7.84
N THR A 90 -13.39 19.99 -7.58
CA THR A 90 -14.78 20.42 -7.80
C THR A 90 -15.18 20.24 -9.27
N THR A 91 -14.27 20.56 -10.21
CA THR A 91 -14.53 20.37 -11.64
C THR A 91 -14.62 18.90 -12.04
N ILE A 92 -13.71 18.07 -11.51
CA ILE A 92 -13.75 16.62 -11.69
C ILE A 92 -15.12 16.07 -11.27
N VAL A 93 -15.58 16.40 -10.05
CA VAL A 93 -16.86 15.89 -9.53
C VAL A 93 -18.07 16.37 -10.34
N ARG A 94 -18.00 17.55 -10.97
CA ARG A 94 -19.05 18.04 -11.87
C ARG A 94 -19.08 17.30 -13.20
N ARG A 95 -17.91 16.87 -13.71
CA ARG A 95 -17.75 16.21 -15.01
C ARG A 95 -17.89 14.69 -14.97
N ILE A 96 -17.69 14.05 -13.82
CA ILE A 96 -17.94 12.59 -13.75
C ILE A 96 -19.42 12.28 -14.04
N PRO A 97 -19.70 11.17 -14.76
CA PRO A 97 -21.05 10.73 -15.02
C PRO A 97 -21.83 10.50 -13.74
N GLN A 98 -23.10 10.94 -13.75
CA GLN A 98 -23.97 10.69 -12.61
C GLN A 98 -24.18 9.19 -12.43
N THR A 99 -23.93 8.71 -11.22
CA THR A 99 -24.01 7.29 -10.88
C THR A 99 -24.95 7.10 -9.71
N SER A 100 -25.95 6.24 -9.89
CA SER A 100 -26.84 5.84 -8.82
C SER A 100 -26.54 4.41 -8.36
N LEU A 101 -27.13 4.02 -7.22
CA LEU A 101 -27.07 2.65 -6.74
C LEU A 101 -27.82 1.67 -7.67
N THR A 102 -28.76 2.16 -8.50
CA THR A 102 -29.55 1.30 -9.40
C THR A 102 -28.73 0.93 -10.65
N SER A 103 -28.71 -0.35 -11.01
CA SER A 103 -27.94 -0.83 -12.17
C SER A 103 -28.42 -0.28 -13.51
N LYS A 104 -29.70 0.11 -13.63
CA LYS A 104 -30.31 0.60 -14.87
C LYS A 104 -29.83 1.97 -15.33
N SER A 105 -29.30 2.80 -14.42
CA SER A 105 -28.88 4.17 -14.71
C SER A 105 -27.36 4.36 -14.58
N ARG A 106 -26.62 3.25 -14.52
CA ARG A 106 -25.17 3.25 -14.38
C ARG A 106 -24.49 3.53 -15.74
N PRO A 107 -23.48 4.41 -15.78
CA PRO A 107 -22.72 4.68 -16.99
C PRO A 107 -21.93 3.44 -17.46
N ALA A 108 -21.43 3.48 -18.69
CA ALA A 108 -20.46 2.49 -19.17
C ALA A 108 -19.18 2.53 -18.32
N TYR A 109 -18.46 1.42 -18.30
CA TYR A 109 -17.18 1.35 -17.62
C TYR A 109 -16.17 2.32 -18.27
N PRO A 110 -15.47 3.17 -17.50
CA PRO A 110 -14.56 4.16 -18.06
C PRO A 110 -13.27 3.53 -18.58
N ASP A 111 -12.62 4.19 -19.54
CA ASP A 111 -11.25 3.87 -19.93
C ASP A 111 -10.29 4.56 -18.94
N LEU A 112 -9.56 3.75 -18.16
CA LEU A 112 -8.61 4.22 -17.16
C LEU A 112 -7.17 4.22 -17.67
N SER A 113 -6.99 4.22 -18.99
CA SER A 113 -5.70 4.37 -19.64
C SER A 113 -5.48 5.81 -20.14
N PRO A 114 -4.23 6.19 -20.44
CA PRO A 114 -3.94 7.47 -21.10
C PRO A 114 -4.65 7.62 -22.46
N MET A 115 -5.08 6.52 -23.08
CA MET A 115 -5.75 6.54 -24.38
C MET A 115 -7.15 7.17 -24.30
N ALA A 116 -7.74 7.22 -23.10
CA ALA A 116 -9.02 7.86 -22.85
C ALA A 116 -9.05 9.35 -23.27
N LEU A 117 -7.89 10.02 -23.23
CA LEU A 117 -7.74 11.43 -23.61
C LEU A 117 -7.91 11.67 -25.12
N PHE A 118 -7.86 10.62 -25.94
CA PHE A 118 -8.04 10.70 -27.40
C PHE A 118 -9.45 10.28 -27.84
N GLN A 119 -10.35 10.00 -26.90
CA GLN A 119 -11.74 9.62 -27.20
C GLN A 119 -12.60 10.85 -27.50
N ALA A 120 -13.78 10.64 -28.09
CA ALA A 120 -14.70 11.73 -28.44
C ALA A 120 -15.19 12.52 -27.21
N ASP A 121 -15.40 11.85 -26.07
CA ASP A 121 -15.80 12.45 -24.78
C ASP A 121 -14.58 12.72 -23.88
N TRP A 122 -13.53 13.29 -24.45
CA TRP A 122 -12.26 13.51 -23.74
C TRP A 122 -12.41 14.40 -22.49
N GLU A 123 -13.40 15.29 -22.43
CA GLU A 123 -13.64 16.20 -21.29
C GLU A 123 -14.07 15.46 -20.01
N SER A 124 -14.91 14.43 -20.15
CA SER A 124 -15.29 13.57 -19.04
C SER A 124 -14.16 12.59 -18.74
N GLN A 125 -13.51 12.04 -19.77
CA GLN A 125 -12.42 11.08 -19.62
C GLN A 125 -11.20 11.68 -18.90
N ILE A 126 -10.83 12.93 -19.19
CA ILE A 126 -9.71 13.59 -18.49
C ILE A 126 -10.03 13.73 -17.00
N ALA A 127 -11.25 14.10 -16.63
CA ALA A 127 -11.66 14.20 -15.23
C ALA A 127 -11.61 12.83 -14.52
N ILE A 128 -12.13 11.79 -15.16
CA ILE A 128 -12.13 10.41 -14.63
C ILE A 128 -10.69 9.90 -14.48
N TYR A 129 -9.86 10.08 -15.49
CA TYR A 129 -8.48 9.62 -15.49
C TYR A 129 -7.63 10.40 -14.45
N THR A 130 -7.81 11.71 -14.32
CA THR A 130 -7.18 12.50 -13.24
C THR A 130 -7.60 11.98 -11.87
N LEU A 131 -8.90 11.71 -11.64
CA LEU A 131 -9.40 11.17 -10.37
C LEU A 131 -8.79 9.80 -10.05
N TYR A 132 -8.71 8.91 -11.04
CA TYR A 132 -8.07 7.61 -10.93
C TYR A 132 -6.59 7.73 -10.54
N ARG A 133 -5.84 8.63 -11.20
CA ARG A 133 -4.41 8.84 -10.94
C ARG A 133 -4.16 9.46 -9.56
N LEU A 134 -4.95 10.46 -9.17
CA LEU A 134 -4.91 11.00 -7.80
C LEU A 134 -5.21 9.92 -6.77
N GLY A 135 -6.13 9.00 -7.07
CA GLY A 135 -6.47 7.88 -6.21
C GLY A 135 -5.34 6.88 -5.96
N ILE A 136 -4.41 6.75 -6.91
CA ILE A 136 -3.23 5.90 -6.79
C ILE A 136 -2.08 6.64 -6.10
N SER A 137 -1.75 7.84 -6.60
CA SER A 137 -0.54 8.56 -6.19
C SER A 137 -0.75 9.39 -4.91
N PHE A 138 -1.96 9.90 -4.67
CA PHE A 138 -2.28 10.83 -3.56
C PHE A 138 -3.61 10.52 -2.86
N PRO A 139 -3.86 9.27 -2.41
CA PRO A 139 -5.14 8.88 -1.81
C PRO A 139 -5.51 9.70 -0.57
N ALA A 140 -4.55 10.06 0.28
CA ALA A 140 -4.80 10.88 1.47
C ALA A 140 -5.26 12.30 1.12
N GLN A 141 -4.68 12.91 0.07
CA GLN A 141 -5.08 14.23 -0.39
C GLN A 141 -6.46 14.20 -1.02
N LEU A 142 -6.78 13.12 -1.74
CA LEU A 142 -8.08 12.92 -2.32
C LEU A 142 -9.17 12.74 -1.24
N GLN A 143 -8.90 11.99 -0.17
CA GLN A 143 -9.78 11.94 1.00
C GLN A 143 -9.90 13.32 1.67
N TYR A 144 -8.81 14.06 1.83
CA TYR A 144 -8.85 15.40 2.41
C TYR A 144 -9.78 16.33 1.61
N LEU A 145 -9.67 16.33 0.28
CA LEU A 145 -10.56 17.08 -0.62
C LEU A 145 -12.02 16.60 -0.49
N PHE A 146 -12.23 15.30 -0.40
CA PHE A 146 -13.56 14.74 -0.24
C PHE A 146 -14.23 15.15 1.08
N ILE A 147 -13.46 15.30 2.15
CA ILE A 147 -13.98 15.73 3.46
C ILE A 147 -14.19 17.25 3.50
N ASN A 148 -13.23 18.03 2.99
CA ASN A 148 -13.19 19.48 3.23
C ASN A 148 -13.69 20.33 2.06
N ASN A 149 -13.64 19.81 0.82
CA ASN A 149 -13.91 20.58 -0.39
C ASN A 149 -15.20 20.16 -1.12
N VAL A 150 -16.08 19.41 -0.45
CA VAL A 150 -17.40 19.03 -0.99
C VAL A 150 -18.52 19.99 -0.62
N ASN A 151 -18.28 20.97 0.25
CA ASN A 151 -19.31 21.90 0.75
C ASN A 151 -19.97 22.73 -0.37
N GLY A 152 -19.28 22.96 -1.50
CA GLY A 152 -19.81 23.64 -2.68
C GLY A 152 -20.58 22.74 -3.66
N LEU A 153 -20.78 21.47 -3.33
CA LEU A 153 -21.46 20.48 -4.17
C LEU A 153 -22.81 20.08 -3.58
N SER A 154 -23.78 19.75 -4.43
CA SER A 154 -25.07 19.23 -3.96
C SER A 154 -24.89 17.85 -3.31
N GLN A 155 -25.73 17.52 -2.33
CA GLN A 155 -25.74 16.20 -1.69
C GLN A 155 -25.85 15.07 -2.72
N GLN A 156 -26.63 15.28 -3.79
CA GLN A 156 -26.76 14.33 -4.90
C GLN A 156 -25.43 14.08 -5.63
N ARG A 157 -24.62 15.12 -5.85
CA ARG A 157 -23.29 14.97 -6.48
C ARG A 157 -22.31 14.26 -5.57
N VAL A 158 -22.34 14.54 -4.27
CA VAL A 158 -21.50 13.83 -3.28
C VAL A 158 -21.85 12.34 -3.23
N MET A 159 -23.14 11.99 -3.22
CA MET A 159 -23.59 10.60 -3.25
C MET A 159 -23.24 9.92 -4.58
N SER A 160 -23.36 10.64 -5.69
CA SER A 160 -22.95 10.16 -7.01
C SER A 160 -21.44 9.87 -7.07
N LEU A 161 -20.61 10.72 -6.47
CA LEU A 161 -19.16 10.53 -6.40
C LEU A 161 -18.80 9.27 -5.59
N ARG A 162 -19.46 9.04 -4.45
CA ARG A 162 -19.28 7.81 -3.66
C ARG A 162 -19.65 6.57 -4.47
N ALA A 163 -20.82 6.58 -5.10
CA ALA A 163 -21.28 5.47 -5.92
C ALA A 163 -20.36 5.23 -7.14
N TYR A 164 -19.92 6.29 -7.81
CA TYR A 164 -18.98 6.20 -8.92
C TYR A 164 -17.67 5.58 -8.47
N THR A 165 -17.14 6.04 -7.32
CA THR A 165 -15.88 5.52 -6.78
C THR A 165 -16.00 4.04 -6.45
N HIS A 166 -17.04 3.66 -5.72
CA HIS A 166 -17.32 2.27 -5.35
C HIS A 166 -17.41 1.34 -6.58
N PHE A 167 -18.18 1.71 -7.60
CA PHE A 167 -18.42 0.83 -8.74
C PHE A 167 -17.31 0.85 -9.81
N TYR A 168 -16.60 1.97 -9.98
CA TYR A 168 -15.72 2.17 -11.14
C TYR A 168 -14.27 2.50 -10.80
N LEU A 169 -13.95 2.97 -9.58
CA LEU A 169 -12.58 3.40 -9.25
C LEU A 169 -11.91 2.53 -8.20
N THR A 170 -12.64 2.11 -7.15
CA THR A 170 -12.06 1.36 -6.03
C THR A 170 -11.31 0.13 -6.51
N LYS A 171 -11.96 -0.74 -7.28
CA LYS A 171 -11.31 -1.96 -7.78
C LYS A 171 -10.10 -1.67 -8.69
N PRO A 172 -10.16 -0.79 -9.70
CA PRO A 172 -8.98 -0.42 -10.49
C PRO A 172 -7.81 0.15 -9.69
N VAL A 173 -8.08 1.03 -8.72
CA VAL A 173 -7.02 1.61 -7.89
C VAL A 173 -6.33 0.51 -7.07
N LEU A 174 -7.11 -0.42 -6.49
CA LEU A 174 -6.55 -1.56 -5.76
C LEU A 174 -5.74 -2.49 -6.68
N LEU A 175 -6.26 -2.80 -7.88
CA LEU A 175 -5.56 -3.62 -8.86
C LEU A 175 -4.23 -3.00 -9.33
N GLU A 176 -4.19 -1.69 -9.55
CA GLU A 176 -2.96 -1.00 -9.91
C GLU A 176 -1.95 -1.00 -8.76
N ASN A 177 -2.40 -0.88 -7.50
CA ASN A 177 -1.52 -1.05 -6.34
C ASN A 177 -0.94 -2.47 -6.27
N VAL A 178 -1.76 -3.51 -6.47
CA VAL A 178 -1.30 -4.91 -6.51
C VAL A 178 -0.29 -5.13 -7.63
N LYS A 179 -0.58 -4.66 -8.84
CA LYS A 179 0.30 -4.77 -10.00
C LYS A 179 1.67 -4.15 -9.71
N ARG A 180 1.71 -2.93 -9.19
CA ARG A 180 2.97 -2.22 -8.88
C ARG A 180 3.76 -2.90 -7.76
N ALA A 181 3.09 -3.35 -6.69
CA ALA A 181 3.77 -4.10 -5.64
C ALA A 181 4.36 -5.42 -6.16
N THR A 182 3.61 -6.15 -6.99
CA THR A 182 4.07 -7.41 -7.59
C THR A 182 5.31 -7.18 -8.47
N GLN A 183 5.33 -6.12 -9.28
CA GLN A 183 6.50 -5.76 -10.09
C GLN A 183 7.75 -5.47 -9.25
N ILE A 184 7.57 -4.83 -8.09
CA ILE A 184 8.68 -4.55 -7.18
C ILE A 184 9.15 -5.83 -6.49
N LEU A 185 8.24 -6.68 -6.01
CA LEU A 185 8.60 -7.97 -5.40
C LEU A 185 9.40 -8.84 -6.38
N GLN A 186 9.00 -8.89 -7.65
CA GLN A 186 9.76 -9.57 -8.71
C GLN A 186 11.15 -8.97 -8.93
N LYS A 187 11.27 -7.64 -8.93
CA LYS A 187 12.55 -6.95 -9.08
C LYS A 187 13.51 -7.24 -7.92
N GLU A 188 12.97 -7.44 -6.72
CA GLU A 188 13.71 -7.71 -5.48
C GLU A 188 13.94 -9.22 -5.22
N ASP A 189 13.64 -10.09 -6.19
CA ASP A 189 13.78 -11.56 -6.08
C ASP A 189 12.96 -12.18 -4.92
N LEU A 190 11.80 -11.58 -4.62
CA LEU A 190 10.86 -12.03 -3.59
C LEU A 190 9.67 -12.79 -4.20
N GLU A 191 9.95 -13.79 -5.03
CA GLU A 191 8.94 -14.55 -5.77
C GLU A 191 7.99 -15.38 -4.88
N ASP A 192 8.42 -15.73 -3.66
CA ASP A 192 7.61 -16.45 -2.67
C ASP A 192 6.47 -15.61 -2.07
N VAL A 193 6.40 -14.33 -2.44
CA VAL A 193 5.34 -13.40 -2.04
C VAL A 193 4.37 -13.18 -3.21
N THR A 194 3.13 -13.59 -3.01
CA THR A 194 2.02 -13.38 -3.95
C THR A 194 1.05 -12.36 -3.40
N ILE A 195 0.53 -11.47 -4.25
CA ILE A 195 -0.47 -10.47 -3.87
C ILE A 195 -1.64 -10.55 -4.85
N ASP A 196 -2.83 -10.80 -4.32
CA ASP A 196 -4.05 -10.93 -5.10
C ASP A 196 -5.18 -10.07 -4.53
N THR A 197 -6.15 -9.72 -5.39
CA THR A 197 -7.38 -9.03 -4.97
C THR A 197 -8.56 -9.98 -4.97
N LYS A 198 -9.37 -9.92 -3.92
CA LYS A 198 -10.66 -10.62 -3.81
C LYS A 198 -11.78 -9.62 -3.55
N SER A 199 -13.01 -10.11 -3.37
CA SER A 199 -14.19 -9.25 -3.18
C SER A 199 -14.13 -8.39 -1.91
N ASP A 200 -13.41 -8.84 -0.89
CA ASP A 200 -13.36 -8.25 0.46
C ASP A 200 -11.99 -7.63 0.78
N GLY A 201 -11.10 -7.47 -0.20
CA GLY A 201 -9.83 -6.78 -0.02
C GLY A 201 -8.65 -7.37 -0.79
N ILE A 202 -7.45 -7.02 -0.33
CA ILE A 202 -6.17 -7.50 -0.87
C ILE A 202 -5.60 -8.57 0.05
N TYR A 203 -5.12 -9.65 -0.54
CA TYR A 203 -4.50 -10.78 0.14
C TYR A 203 -3.04 -10.86 -0.30
N MET A 204 -2.14 -10.68 0.66
CA MET A 204 -0.72 -10.95 0.48
C MET A 204 -0.41 -12.30 1.13
N GLN A 205 0.10 -13.24 0.36
CA GLN A 205 0.46 -14.57 0.82
C GLN A 205 1.95 -14.81 0.62
N LEU A 206 2.61 -15.26 1.69
CA LEU A 206 4.02 -15.63 1.71
C LEU A 206 4.12 -17.13 2.03
N MET A 207 4.97 -17.84 1.30
CA MET A 207 5.30 -19.23 1.64
C MET A 207 6.50 -19.26 2.56
N ILE A 208 6.31 -19.79 3.77
CA ILE A 208 7.39 -20.00 4.73
C ILE A 208 7.51 -21.50 4.97
N ASP A 209 8.61 -22.09 4.51
CA ASP A 209 8.78 -23.54 4.38
C ASP A 209 7.61 -24.14 3.57
N MET A 210 6.66 -24.81 4.25
CA MET A 210 5.46 -25.40 3.67
C MET A 210 4.17 -24.75 4.19
N THR A 211 4.28 -23.64 4.90
CA THR A 211 3.16 -22.99 5.59
C THR A 211 2.84 -21.64 4.95
N PRO A 212 1.63 -21.43 4.41
CA PRO A 212 1.22 -20.13 3.89
C PRO A 212 0.93 -19.16 5.05
N VAL A 213 1.54 -17.99 4.98
CA VAL A 213 1.25 -16.83 5.84
C VAL A 213 0.46 -15.83 5.03
N VAL A 214 -0.71 -15.43 5.53
CA VAL A 214 -1.62 -14.54 4.80
C VAL A 214 -1.86 -13.25 5.57
N VAL A 215 -1.65 -12.12 4.92
CA VAL A 215 -2.04 -10.78 5.40
C VAL A 215 -3.21 -10.29 4.56
N HIS A 216 -4.34 -10.06 5.23
CA HIS A 216 -5.57 -9.57 4.59
C HIS A 216 -5.76 -8.08 4.88
N PHE A 217 -5.73 -7.27 3.84
CA PHE A 217 -6.01 -5.83 3.88
C PHE A 217 -7.45 -5.57 3.46
N VAL A 218 -8.24 -4.99 4.36
CA VAL A 218 -9.64 -4.62 4.14
C VAL A 218 -9.73 -3.11 3.92
N PHE A 219 -10.46 -2.70 2.88
CA PHE A 219 -10.59 -1.31 2.43
C PHE A 219 -12.02 -0.82 2.58
N SER A 220 -12.20 0.50 2.62
CA SER A 220 -13.51 1.13 2.47
C SER A 220 -14.11 0.83 1.08
N ASP A 221 -15.44 0.69 1.01
CA ASP A 221 -16.19 0.43 -0.23
C ASP A 221 -15.97 1.49 -1.30
N TYR A 222 -15.59 2.71 -0.92
CA TYR A 222 -15.31 3.82 -1.81
C TYR A 222 -13.88 4.36 -1.63
N TYR A 223 -12.92 3.49 -1.26
CA TYR A 223 -11.49 3.80 -1.37
C TYR A 223 -11.19 4.28 -2.81
N PRO A 224 -10.44 5.37 -3.03
CA PRO A 224 -9.59 6.10 -2.08
C PRO A 224 -10.20 7.36 -1.45
N LEU A 225 -11.50 7.63 -1.59
CA LEU A 225 -12.13 8.78 -0.90
C LEU A 225 -12.20 8.58 0.62
N ASP A 226 -12.04 7.34 1.07
CA ASP A 226 -11.80 6.96 2.46
C ASP A 226 -10.63 5.98 2.49
N ILE A 227 -9.50 6.41 3.05
CA ILE A 227 -8.26 5.64 3.12
C ILE A 227 -8.22 4.67 4.30
N SER A 228 -9.36 4.38 4.94
CA SER A 228 -9.44 3.37 5.98
C SER A 228 -8.98 2.02 5.44
N ILE A 229 -7.83 1.55 5.95
CA ILE A 229 -7.23 0.25 5.66
C ILE A 229 -7.07 -0.48 6.98
N LEU A 230 -7.73 -1.62 7.11
CA LEU A 230 -7.61 -2.52 8.24
C LEU A 230 -6.80 -3.75 7.84
N ILE A 231 -5.96 -4.23 8.76
CA ILE A 231 -5.24 -5.48 8.59
C ILE A 231 -5.91 -6.53 9.46
N HIS A 232 -6.51 -7.54 8.84
CA HIS A 232 -7.03 -8.70 9.54
C HIS A 232 -5.89 -9.70 9.76
N ASN A 233 -5.51 -9.88 11.04
CA ASN A 233 -4.45 -10.81 11.41
C ASN A 233 -5.02 -12.19 11.71
N GLN A 234 -4.74 -13.15 10.83
CA GLN A 234 -5.02 -14.57 11.07
C GLN A 234 -3.77 -15.34 11.51
N ASN A 235 -2.61 -14.68 11.60
CA ASN A 235 -1.34 -15.30 11.91
C ASN A 235 -1.10 -15.26 13.42
N SER A 236 -1.24 -16.43 14.08
CA SER A 236 -1.10 -16.58 15.53
C SER A 236 0.27 -16.17 16.07
N PHE A 237 1.32 -16.27 15.24
CA PHE A 237 2.67 -15.89 15.64
C PHE A 237 2.90 -14.37 15.65
N LEU A 238 2.08 -13.59 14.93
CA LEU A 238 2.20 -12.14 14.89
C LEU A 238 1.47 -11.51 16.08
N ARG A 239 2.19 -10.74 16.88
CA ARG A 239 1.60 -9.96 17.99
C ARG A 239 0.75 -8.83 17.44
N ALA A 240 -0.33 -8.48 18.15
CA ALA A 240 -1.20 -7.34 17.80
C ALA A 240 -0.41 -6.03 17.64
N ALA A 241 0.60 -5.81 18.48
CA ALA A 241 1.47 -4.63 18.39
C ALA A 241 2.25 -4.53 17.07
N SER A 242 2.64 -5.65 16.45
CA SER A 242 3.31 -5.64 15.14
C SER A 242 2.36 -5.17 14.04
N VAL A 243 1.12 -5.66 14.06
CA VAL A 243 0.08 -5.25 13.11
C VAL A 243 -0.32 -3.78 13.30
N GLU A 244 -0.40 -3.32 14.55
CA GLU A 244 -0.65 -1.90 14.85
C GLU A 244 0.48 -1.01 14.32
N LYS A 245 1.75 -1.40 14.49
CA LYS A 245 2.89 -0.69 13.90
C LYS A 245 2.76 -0.57 12.38
N TRP A 246 2.38 -1.64 11.68
CA TRP A 246 2.16 -1.59 10.24
C TRP A 246 0.99 -0.67 9.85
N GLN A 247 -0.11 -0.68 10.61
CA GLN A 247 -1.22 0.25 10.36
C GLN A 247 -0.79 1.72 10.55
N VAL A 248 -0.02 2.02 11.58
CA VAL A 248 0.54 3.37 11.81
C VAL A 248 1.49 3.75 10.68
N MET A 249 2.35 2.84 10.25
CA MET A 249 3.26 3.04 9.11
C MET A 249 2.47 3.36 7.83
N ILE A 250 1.43 2.58 7.50
CA ILE A 250 0.58 2.83 6.33
C ILE A 250 0.00 4.24 6.41
N ARG A 251 -0.64 4.61 7.53
CA ARG A 251 -1.27 5.94 7.68
C ARG A 251 -0.26 7.08 7.50
N LYS A 252 0.91 6.97 8.12
CA LYS A 252 1.99 7.98 8.02
C LYS A 252 2.53 8.09 6.59
N ARG A 253 2.66 6.97 5.87
CA ARG A 253 3.12 6.97 4.48
C ARG A 253 2.10 7.62 3.55
N LEU A 254 0.84 7.24 3.67
CA LEU A 254 -0.25 7.84 2.88
C LEU A 254 -0.36 9.35 3.11
N SER A 255 -0.26 9.82 4.37
CA SER A 255 -0.31 11.26 4.68
C SER A 255 0.87 12.04 4.10
N ASN A 256 2.02 11.39 3.91
CA ASN A 256 3.23 11.98 3.32
C ASN A 256 3.32 11.73 1.80
N ASN A 257 2.19 11.60 1.12
CA ASN A 257 2.09 11.42 -0.32
C ASN A 257 2.88 10.22 -0.87
N ARG A 258 3.00 9.16 -0.09
CA ARG A 258 3.55 7.87 -0.55
C ARG A 258 2.41 6.90 -0.83
N PRO A 259 2.47 6.15 -1.94
CA PRO A 259 1.38 5.26 -2.33
C PRO A 259 1.37 3.95 -1.51
N PHE A 260 0.20 3.32 -1.45
CA PHE A 260 -0.03 2.13 -0.61
C PHE A 260 0.79 0.91 -1.05
N TYR A 261 1.03 0.72 -2.34
CA TYR A 261 1.77 -0.44 -2.85
C TYR A 261 3.17 -0.60 -2.23
N MET A 262 3.86 0.50 -1.91
CA MET A 262 5.14 0.44 -1.21
C MET A 262 5.00 -0.09 0.22
N SER A 263 3.92 0.25 0.90
CA SER A 263 3.64 -0.28 2.24
C SER A 263 3.41 -1.78 2.23
N MET A 264 2.82 -2.33 1.17
CA MET A 264 2.69 -3.78 1.00
C MET A 264 4.07 -4.44 0.88
N VAL A 265 4.95 -3.90 0.04
CA VAL A 265 6.32 -4.44 -0.12
C VAL A 265 7.10 -4.39 1.20
N LEU A 266 7.02 -3.28 1.93
CA LEU A 266 7.68 -3.15 3.25
C LEU A 266 7.14 -4.15 4.28
N ILE A 267 5.83 -4.41 4.30
CA ILE A 267 5.23 -5.43 5.18
C ILE A 267 5.73 -6.83 4.81
N ALA A 268 5.80 -7.15 3.51
CA ALA A 268 6.33 -8.43 3.04
C ALA A 268 7.78 -8.64 3.47
N LYS A 269 8.65 -7.63 3.26
CA LYS A 269 10.04 -7.66 3.71
C LYS A 269 10.17 -7.80 5.23
N SER A 270 9.36 -7.05 5.98
CA SER A 270 9.33 -7.13 7.45
C SER A 270 8.93 -8.53 7.95
N LEU A 271 7.98 -9.18 7.27
CA LEU A 271 7.58 -10.56 7.57
C LEU A 271 8.69 -11.56 7.29
N LEU A 272 9.32 -11.48 6.11
CA LEU A 272 10.43 -12.36 5.74
C LEU A 272 11.60 -12.21 6.71
N HIS A 273 11.97 -10.97 7.04
CA HIS A 273 13.03 -10.68 8.00
C HIS A 273 12.70 -11.19 9.41
N HIS A 274 11.44 -11.07 9.84
CA HIS A 274 11.02 -11.58 11.15
C HIS A 274 11.21 -13.10 11.26
N VAL A 275 11.01 -13.82 10.16
CA VAL A 275 11.07 -15.28 10.13
C VAL A 275 12.48 -15.80 9.82
N SER A 276 13.26 -15.12 8.97
CA SER A 276 14.62 -15.54 8.61
C SER A 276 15.57 -15.64 9.79
N ASN A 277 15.31 -14.87 10.85
CA ASN A 277 16.12 -14.84 12.07
C ASN A 277 15.75 -15.93 13.10
N LEU A 278 14.83 -16.84 12.77
CA LEU A 278 14.34 -17.87 13.68
C LEU A 278 14.85 -19.24 13.27
N GLU A 279 15.41 -19.97 14.23
CA GLU A 279 15.85 -21.35 14.01
C GLU A 279 14.64 -22.28 13.82
N PRO A 280 14.69 -23.20 12.83
CA PRO A 280 13.62 -24.16 12.61
C PRO A 280 13.56 -25.20 13.73
N CYS A 281 12.37 -25.74 13.98
CA CYS A 281 12.17 -26.79 14.96
C CYS A 281 12.90 -28.08 14.52
N PRO A 282 13.83 -28.65 15.31
CA PRO A 282 14.59 -29.84 14.92
C PRO A 282 13.77 -31.12 14.72
N ILE A 283 12.49 -31.12 15.13
CA ILE A 283 11.59 -32.28 15.00
C ILE A 283 10.89 -32.27 13.63
N CYS A 284 10.36 -31.13 13.20
CA CYS A 284 9.61 -31.02 11.94
C CYS A 284 10.38 -30.28 10.84
N TYR A 285 11.55 -29.70 11.16
CA TYR A 285 12.40 -28.91 10.28
C TYR A 285 11.74 -27.65 9.70
N CYS A 286 10.65 -27.16 10.31
CA CYS A 286 9.99 -25.93 9.91
C CYS A 286 10.13 -24.84 10.99
N VAL A 287 10.21 -23.59 10.56
CA VAL A 287 10.09 -22.42 11.44
C VAL A 287 8.64 -22.26 11.87
N LEU A 288 7.69 -22.32 10.94
CA LEU A 288 6.26 -22.35 11.24
C LEU A 288 5.75 -23.79 11.24
N HIS A 289 5.04 -24.17 12.30
CA HIS A 289 4.44 -25.50 12.36
C HIS A 289 3.34 -25.66 11.29
N PRO A 290 3.37 -26.70 10.44
CA PRO A 290 2.46 -26.84 9.29
C PRO A 290 0.96 -26.80 9.61
N SER A 291 0.56 -27.26 10.80
CA SER A 291 -0.86 -27.31 11.20
C SER A 291 -1.31 -26.22 12.15
N THR A 292 -0.39 -25.63 12.93
CA THR A 292 -0.75 -24.71 14.03
C THR A 292 -0.26 -23.30 13.77
N HIS A 293 0.59 -23.09 12.75
CA HIS A 293 1.18 -21.80 12.39
C HIS A 293 1.89 -21.11 13.57
N SER A 294 2.32 -21.91 14.55
CA SER A 294 3.05 -21.45 15.73
C SER A 294 4.55 -21.43 15.45
N LEU A 295 5.25 -20.46 16.03
CA LEU A 295 6.70 -20.45 16.10
C LEU A 295 7.22 -21.40 17.19
N PRO A 296 8.50 -21.81 17.16
CA PRO A 296 9.10 -22.60 18.21
C PRO A 296 9.11 -21.81 19.52
N ASP A 297 8.33 -22.26 20.49
CA ASP A 297 8.03 -21.58 21.75
C ASP A 297 8.63 -22.28 22.97
N ARG A 298 9.17 -23.49 22.78
CA ARG A 298 9.85 -24.27 23.84
C ARG A 298 11.34 -24.33 23.58
N ASN A 299 12.15 -23.84 24.51
CA ASN A 299 13.60 -23.94 24.45
C ASN A 299 14.12 -25.01 25.41
N CYS A 300 15.27 -25.61 25.08
CA CYS A 300 16.01 -26.43 26.02
C CYS A 300 16.91 -25.54 26.87
N SER A 301 16.94 -25.74 28.19
CA SER A 301 17.88 -25.04 29.09
C SER A 301 19.33 -25.52 28.94
N HIS A 302 19.54 -26.68 28.30
CA HIS A 302 20.84 -27.33 28.18
C HIS A 302 21.47 -27.24 26.79
N CYS A 303 20.72 -26.82 25.77
CA CYS A 303 21.24 -26.65 24.41
C CYS A 303 20.47 -25.59 23.64
N VAL A 304 20.91 -25.26 22.42
CA VAL A 304 20.28 -24.23 21.56
C VAL A 304 18.91 -24.62 21.00
N GLY A 305 18.47 -25.87 21.22
CA GLY A 305 17.27 -26.42 20.61
C GLY A 305 16.00 -25.65 20.96
N ARG A 306 15.27 -25.23 19.92
CA ARG A 306 13.93 -24.64 20.00
C ARG A 306 12.92 -25.53 19.30
N PHE A 307 11.79 -25.77 19.93
CA PHE A 307 10.77 -26.70 19.44
C PHE A 307 9.39 -26.05 19.48
N HIS A 308 8.52 -26.42 18.55
CA HIS A 308 7.09 -26.16 18.72
C HIS A 308 6.55 -26.99 19.88
N SER A 309 5.71 -26.40 20.72
CA SER A 309 5.01 -27.08 21.81
C SER A 309 4.32 -28.37 21.33
N SER A 310 3.68 -28.36 20.15
CA SER A 310 3.02 -29.52 19.55
C SER A 310 3.99 -30.64 19.18
N CYS A 311 5.10 -30.31 18.52
CA CYS A 311 6.16 -31.26 18.15
C CYS A 311 6.78 -31.91 19.39
N LEU A 312 7.15 -31.09 20.38
CA LEU A 312 7.80 -31.58 21.60
C LEU A 312 6.86 -32.46 22.43
N THR A 313 5.58 -32.08 22.54
CA THR A 313 4.55 -32.89 23.21
C THR A 313 4.37 -34.25 22.53
N THR A 314 4.35 -34.28 21.20
CA THR A 314 4.22 -35.52 20.43
C THR A 314 5.46 -36.40 20.59
N TRP A 315 6.66 -35.79 20.57
CA TRP A 315 7.91 -36.49 20.81
C TRP A 315 7.94 -37.18 22.18
N PHE A 316 7.60 -36.48 23.27
CA PHE A 316 7.58 -37.06 24.61
C PHE A 316 6.59 -38.21 24.77
N LYS A 317 5.42 -38.10 24.13
CA LYS A 317 4.44 -39.20 24.12
C LYS A 317 5.00 -40.45 23.44
N ASN A 318 5.71 -40.28 22.32
CA ASN A 318 6.25 -41.40 21.56
C ASN A 318 7.51 -42.00 22.20
N SER A 319 8.38 -41.17 22.79
CA SER A 319 9.63 -41.60 23.42
C SER A 319 9.47 -42.07 24.87
N GLN A 320 8.29 -41.85 25.47
CA GLN A 320 8.00 -42.09 26.89
C GLN A 320 9.02 -41.41 27.85
N SER A 321 9.63 -40.31 27.43
CA SER A 321 10.58 -39.54 28.24
C SER A 321 10.48 -38.05 27.94
N HIS A 322 10.72 -37.22 28.96
CA HIS A 322 10.75 -35.75 28.84
C HIS A 322 12.15 -35.22 28.48
N ASN A 323 12.90 -36.00 27.71
CA ASN A 323 14.28 -35.67 27.35
C ASN A 323 14.34 -34.94 26.00
N CYS A 324 15.19 -33.92 25.93
CA CYS A 324 15.45 -33.15 24.72
C CYS A 324 15.86 -34.06 23.56
N PRO A 325 15.23 -33.96 22.37
CA PRO A 325 15.61 -34.74 21.19
C PRO A 325 17.08 -34.55 20.77
N LEU A 326 17.67 -33.38 21.06
CA LEU A 326 19.03 -33.03 20.66
C LEU A 326 20.08 -33.46 21.68
N CYS A 327 19.96 -33.01 22.94
CA CYS A 327 21.01 -33.21 23.95
C CYS A 327 20.68 -34.30 24.98
N ARG A 328 19.49 -34.92 24.89
CA ARG A 328 19.00 -35.97 25.79
C ARG A 328 18.89 -35.60 27.28
N GLN A 329 19.05 -34.32 27.61
CA GLN A 329 18.81 -33.81 28.96
C GLN A 329 17.30 -33.61 29.20
N PRO A 330 16.81 -33.76 30.44
CA PRO A 330 15.43 -33.45 30.77
C PRO A 330 15.05 -32.00 30.43
N ILE A 331 13.88 -31.78 29.83
CA ILE A 331 13.31 -30.44 29.60
C ILE A 331 12.25 -30.18 30.67
N ALA A 332 12.38 -29.06 31.38
CA ALA A 332 11.31 -28.56 32.24
C ALA A 332 10.19 -27.96 31.37
N LEU A 333 8.96 -28.45 31.55
CA LEU A 333 7.76 -28.03 30.81
C LEU A 333 7.22 -26.67 31.27
#